data_AF-A0A7S2MHL9-F1
#
_entry.id   AF-A0A7S2MHL9-F1
#
_cell.length_a   1.000
_cell.length_b   1.000
_cell.length_c   1.000
_cell.angle_alpha   90.00
_cell.angle_beta   90.00
_cell.angle_gamma   90.00
#
_symmetry.space_group_name_H-M   'P 1'
#
loop_
_entity.id
_entity.type
_entity.pdbx_description
1 polymer ?
#
loop_
_entity_poly.entity_id
_entity_poly.type
_entity_poly.pdbx_seq_one_letter_code
_entity_poly.pdbx_strand_id
1 'polypeptide(L)'
;TFLWMFDDAENLRRELREQAEKAAAAARDKIANRLSLKQQELQAAEKAAVEPKLLFKQGPDASSYSAFDDAGLPTKLAGGEEVPKSLSKNLAKQLTKQQKDFEKLQKQAGGGGVDAFLAKLRKEVSELESQVNGK
;
A
#
# COMPACT_ATOMS: atom_id res chain seq x y z
N THR A 1 13.27 -35.02 52.12
CA THR A 1 12.48 -33.92 51.53
C THR A 1 13.24 -33.35 50.35
N PHE A 2 12.91 -33.76 49.11
CA PHE A 2 13.60 -33.33 47.87
C PHE A 2 12.62 -33.21 46.68
N LEU A 3 11.35 -32.90 46.95
CA LEU A 3 10.31 -32.87 45.91
C LEU A 3 10.18 -31.50 45.20
N TRP A 4 10.96 -30.49 45.60
CA TRP A 4 10.83 -29.13 45.09
C TRP A 4 11.71 -28.82 43.87
N MET A 5 12.80 -29.58 43.64
CA MET A 5 13.70 -29.33 42.49
C MET A 5 13.18 -29.89 41.15
N PHE A 6 12.21 -30.79 41.17
CA PHE A 6 11.66 -31.40 39.96
C PHE A 6 10.50 -30.58 39.35
N ASP A 7 9.72 -29.92 40.21
CA ASP A 7 8.67 -28.96 39.79
C ASP A 7 9.30 -27.75 39.06
N ASP A 8 10.47 -27.31 39.53
CA ASP A 8 11.23 -26.20 38.95
C ASP A 8 11.75 -26.50 37.53
N ALA A 9 12.19 -27.74 37.28
CA ALA A 9 12.70 -28.14 35.97
C ALA A 9 11.60 -28.31 34.90
N GLU A 10 10.42 -28.79 35.28
CA GLU A 10 9.25 -28.86 34.40
C GLU A 10 8.69 -27.48 34.08
N ASN A 11 8.60 -26.60 35.09
CA ASN A 11 8.18 -25.21 34.91
C ASN A 11 9.17 -24.43 34.03
N LEU A 12 10.48 -24.53 34.27
CA LEU A 12 11.49 -23.87 33.44
C LEU A 12 11.41 -24.32 31.97
N ARG A 13 11.10 -25.60 31.71
CA ARG A 13 10.88 -26.12 30.34
C ARG A 13 9.57 -25.64 29.71
N ARG A 14 8.53 -25.38 30.51
CA ARG A 14 7.29 -24.74 30.02
C ARG A 14 7.53 -23.27 29.70
N GLU A 15 8.20 -22.54 30.58
CA GLU A 15 8.55 -21.14 30.39
C GLU A 15 9.45 -20.94 29.16
N LEU A 16 10.46 -21.81 28.97
CA LEU A 16 11.31 -21.79 27.77
C LEU A 16 10.52 -22.06 26.48
N ARG A 17 9.53 -22.97 26.52
CA ARG A 17 8.66 -23.26 25.38
C ARG A 17 7.73 -22.08 25.07
N GLU A 18 7.07 -21.54 26.09
CA GLU A 18 6.22 -20.35 25.94
C GLU A 18 7.02 -19.14 25.45
N GLN A 19 8.26 -18.96 25.91
CA GLN A 19 9.10 -17.86 25.43
C GLN A 19 9.57 -18.08 23.99
N ALA A 20 9.88 -19.33 23.60
CA ALA A 20 10.22 -19.67 22.22
C ALA A 20 9.02 -19.50 21.28
N GLU A 21 7.82 -19.88 21.70
CA GLU A 21 6.57 -19.68 20.95
C GLU A 21 6.23 -18.19 20.81
N LYS A 22 6.37 -17.40 21.87
CA LYS A 22 6.21 -15.94 21.83
C LYS A 22 7.25 -15.27 20.93
N ALA A 23 8.51 -15.74 20.96
CA ALA A 23 9.56 -15.22 20.09
C ALA A 23 9.31 -15.58 18.62
N ALA A 24 8.83 -16.79 18.34
CA ALA A 24 8.45 -17.22 17.00
C ALA A 24 7.23 -16.45 16.47
N ALA A 25 6.20 -16.24 17.30
CA ALA A 25 5.04 -15.40 16.97
C ALA A 25 5.47 -13.95 16.69
N ALA A 26 6.26 -13.34 17.59
CA ALA A 26 6.76 -11.98 17.40
C ALA A 26 7.64 -11.83 16.15
N ALA A 27 8.41 -12.86 15.77
CA ALA A 27 9.16 -12.87 14.53
C ALA A 27 8.23 -12.90 13.31
N ARG A 28 7.17 -13.72 13.33
CA ARG A 28 6.15 -13.78 12.27
C ARG A 28 5.40 -12.45 12.14
N ASP A 29 4.96 -11.86 13.24
CA ASP A 29 4.29 -10.56 13.27
C ASP A 29 5.17 -9.44 12.72
N LYS A 30 6.48 -9.44 13.03
CA LYS A 30 7.40 -8.44 12.48
C LYS A 30 7.53 -8.55 10.96
N ILE A 31 7.56 -9.77 10.41
CA ILE A 31 7.67 -9.98 8.97
C ILE A 31 6.34 -9.66 8.28
N ALA A 32 5.20 -10.08 8.84
CA ALA A 32 3.87 -9.74 8.35
C ALA A 32 3.63 -8.22 8.34
N ASN A 33 4.06 -7.50 9.39
CA ASN A 33 3.99 -6.04 9.42
C ASN A 33 4.87 -5.39 8.36
N ARG A 34 6.09 -5.88 8.14
CA ARG A 34 6.97 -5.38 7.06
C ARG A 34 6.36 -5.59 5.68
N LEU A 35 5.75 -6.75 5.46
CA LEU A 35 5.05 -7.09 4.23
C LEU A 35 3.86 -6.14 4.01
N SER A 36 3.01 -5.94 5.02
CA SER A 36 1.87 -5.03 4.97
C SER A 36 2.29 -3.59 4.66
N LEU A 37 3.34 -3.09 5.32
CA LEU A 37 3.88 -1.75 5.04
C LEU A 37 4.40 -1.64 3.60
N LYS A 38 5.10 -2.65 3.09
CA LYS A 38 5.62 -2.66 1.72
C LYS A 38 4.51 -2.79 0.67
N GLN A 39 3.46 -3.56 0.95
CA GLN A 39 2.27 -3.62 0.10
C GLN A 39 1.52 -2.28 0.08
N GLN A 40 1.39 -1.60 1.22
CA GLN A 40 0.80 -0.27 1.27
C GLN A 40 1.64 0.76 0.49
N GLU A 41 2.97 0.70 0.61
CA GLU A 41 3.89 1.55 -0.14
C GLU A 41 3.76 1.29 -1.65
N LEU A 42 3.66 0.02 -2.06
CA LEU A 42 3.45 -0.40 -3.43
C LEU A 42 2.09 0.12 -3.95
N GLN A 43 0.99 -0.10 -3.22
CA GLN A 43 -0.33 0.38 -3.63
C GLN A 43 -0.41 1.91 -3.68
N ALA A 44 0.23 2.61 -2.73
CA ALA A 44 0.32 4.06 -2.74
C ALA A 44 1.12 4.53 -3.95
N ALA A 45 2.23 3.85 -4.25
CA ALA A 45 3.07 4.18 -5.38
C ALA A 45 2.37 3.87 -6.73
N GLU A 46 1.64 2.76 -6.84
CA GLU A 46 0.83 2.43 -8.03
C GLU A 46 -0.26 3.47 -8.24
N LYS A 47 -1.00 3.82 -7.18
CA LYS A 47 -2.04 4.86 -7.25
C LYS A 47 -1.45 6.22 -7.62
N ALA A 48 -0.28 6.55 -7.08
CA ALA A 48 0.42 7.79 -7.39
C ALA A 48 1.14 7.74 -8.74
N ALA A 49 1.34 6.56 -9.34
CA ALA A 49 1.85 6.35 -10.69
C ALA A 49 0.75 6.40 -11.75
N VAL A 50 -0.53 6.24 -11.37
CA VAL A 50 -1.65 6.49 -12.28
C VAL A 50 -1.57 7.94 -12.72
N GLU A 51 -1.46 8.15 -14.04
CA GLU A 51 -1.38 9.48 -14.62
C GLU A 51 -2.52 10.36 -14.10
N PRO A 52 -2.27 11.64 -13.77
CA PRO A 52 -3.29 12.56 -13.27
C PRO A 52 -4.54 12.59 -14.17
N LYS A 53 -4.34 12.47 -15.49
CA LYS A 53 -5.40 12.43 -16.50
C LYS A 53 -6.25 11.15 -16.46
N LEU A 54 -5.72 10.05 -15.93
CA LEU A 54 -6.40 8.77 -15.79
C LEU A 54 -7.07 8.60 -14.42
N LEU A 55 -6.75 9.45 -13.45
CA LEU A 55 -7.34 9.39 -12.10
C LEU A 55 -8.88 9.38 -12.14
N PHE A 56 -9.48 10.26 -12.94
CA PHE A 56 -10.94 10.33 -13.08
C PHE A 56 -11.52 9.39 -14.15
N LYS A 57 -10.68 8.78 -14.99
CA LYS A 57 -11.07 7.85 -16.06
C LYS A 57 -11.03 6.38 -15.64
N GLN A 58 -10.14 6.02 -14.72
CA GLN A 58 -9.95 4.64 -14.23
C GLN A 58 -10.15 4.51 -12.72
N GLY A 59 -10.39 5.63 -12.02
CA GLY A 59 -10.67 5.63 -10.59
C GLY A 59 -12.06 5.06 -10.24
N PRO A 60 -12.36 4.92 -8.94
CA PRO A 60 -13.67 4.47 -8.46
C PRO A 60 -14.83 5.35 -8.94
N ASP A 61 -14.55 6.61 -9.28
CA ASP A 61 -15.51 7.58 -9.82
C ASP A 61 -15.63 7.54 -11.35
N ALA A 62 -14.95 6.63 -12.05
CA ALA A 62 -15.00 6.51 -13.51
C ALA A 62 -16.44 6.26 -14.02
N SER A 63 -17.22 5.48 -13.27
CA SER A 63 -18.64 5.24 -13.58
C SER A 63 -19.54 6.46 -13.33
N SER A 64 -19.02 7.51 -12.67
CA SER A 64 -19.76 8.72 -12.32
C SER A 64 -19.59 9.84 -13.35
N TYR A 65 -18.73 9.67 -14.36
CA TYR A 65 -18.39 10.71 -15.35
C TYR A 65 -18.45 10.18 -16.78
N SER A 66 -19.06 10.94 -17.69
CA SER A 66 -19.31 10.53 -19.08
C SER A 66 -18.44 11.27 -20.10
N ALA A 67 -17.99 12.49 -19.79
CA ALA A 67 -17.11 13.26 -20.67
C ALA A 67 -15.99 13.91 -19.87
N PHE A 68 -14.82 14.03 -20.47
CA PHE A 68 -13.62 14.60 -19.86
C PHE A 68 -13.00 15.63 -20.80
N ASP A 69 -12.45 16.69 -20.22
CA ASP A 69 -11.69 17.72 -20.93
C ASP A 69 -10.23 17.28 -21.18
N ASP A 70 -9.46 18.05 -21.95
CA ASP A 70 -8.07 17.75 -22.32
C ASP A 70 -7.12 17.64 -21.09
N ALA A 71 -7.49 18.34 -20.02
CA ALA A 71 -6.86 18.28 -18.71
C ALA A 71 -7.23 17.02 -17.88
N GLY A 72 -8.14 16.17 -18.35
CA GLY A 72 -8.64 14.99 -17.64
C GLY A 72 -9.71 15.29 -16.58
N LEU A 73 -10.24 16.52 -16.56
CA LEU A 73 -11.34 16.92 -15.67
C LEU A 73 -12.68 16.44 -16.24
N PRO A 74 -13.54 15.79 -15.44
CA PRO A 74 -14.85 15.42 -15.93
C PRO A 74 -15.70 16.66 -16.19
N THR A 75 -16.26 16.73 -17.39
CA THR A 75 -17.11 17.80 -17.89
C THR A 75 -18.59 17.43 -17.79
N LYS A 76 -18.91 16.13 -17.87
CA LYS A 76 -20.26 15.59 -17.70
C LYS A 76 -20.30 14.48 -16.68
N LEU A 77 -21.32 14.48 -15.84
CA LEU A 77 -21.66 13.39 -14.94
C LEU A 77 -22.29 12.22 -15.72
N ALA A 78 -22.33 11.04 -15.11
CA ALA A 78 -22.96 9.85 -15.68
C ALA A 78 -24.45 10.05 -16.03
N GLY A 79 -25.12 10.99 -15.36
CA GLY A 79 -26.50 11.40 -15.65
C GLY A 79 -26.65 12.36 -16.83
N GLY A 80 -25.57 12.74 -17.52
CA GLY A 80 -25.60 13.72 -18.61
C GLY A 80 -25.65 15.18 -18.15
N GLU A 81 -25.72 15.43 -16.84
CA GLU A 81 -25.69 16.77 -16.26
C GLU A 81 -24.27 17.37 -16.28
N GLU A 82 -24.18 18.67 -16.58
CA GLU A 82 -22.91 19.39 -16.60
C GLU A 82 -22.32 19.46 -15.19
N VAL A 83 -21.02 19.18 -15.05
CA VAL A 83 -20.38 19.19 -13.74
C VAL A 83 -20.47 20.59 -13.13
N PRO A 84 -21.07 20.75 -11.92
CA PRO A 84 -21.25 22.06 -11.33
C PRO A 84 -19.89 22.67 -10.98
N LYS A 85 -19.75 24.00 -11.15
CA LYS A 85 -18.48 24.74 -10.97
C LYS A 85 -17.77 24.47 -9.62
N SER A 86 -18.54 24.18 -8.56
CA SER A 86 -18.00 23.80 -7.25
C SER A 86 -17.24 22.47 -7.31
N LEU A 87 -17.81 21.49 -8.02
CA LEU A 87 -17.26 20.15 -8.20
C LEU A 87 -16.05 20.20 -9.16
N SER A 88 -16.13 20.96 -10.26
CA SER A 88 -14.97 21.19 -11.15
C SER A 88 -13.77 21.79 -10.41
N LYS A 89 -13.99 22.74 -9.50
CA LYS A 89 -12.90 23.29 -8.66
C LYS A 89 -12.30 22.26 -7.71
N ASN A 90 -13.12 21.38 -7.12
CA ASN A 90 -12.62 20.31 -6.27
C ASN A 90 -11.82 19.27 -7.05
N LEU A 91 -12.29 18.90 -8.25
CA LEU A 91 -11.61 17.99 -9.16
C LEU A 91 -10.27 18.58 -9.62
N ALA A 92 -10.21 19.86 -9.96
CA ALA A 92 -8.96 20.55 -10.30
C ALA A 92 -7.96 20.55 -9.14
N LYS A 93 -8.42 20.75 -7.90
CA LYS A 93 -7.56 20.64 -6.71
C LYS A 93 -7.03 19.22 -6.51
N GLN A 94 -7.88 18.21 -6.69
CA GLN A 94 -7.47 16.80 -6.60
C GLN A 94 -6.46 16.44 -7.68
N LEU A 95 -6.69 16.85 -8.94
CA LEU A 95 -5.76 16.68 -10.05
C LEU A 95 -4.40 17.33 -9.75
N THR A 96 -4.41 18.57 -9.25
CA THR A 96 -3.19 19.32 -8.92
C THR A 96 -2.42 18.64 -7.77
N LYS A 97 -3.14 18.10 -6.78
CA LYS A 97 -2.52 17.33 -5.69
C LYS A 97 -1.88 16.06 -6.23
N GLN A 98 -2.61 15.30 -7.05
CA GLN A 98 -2.11 14.08 -7.69
C GLN A 98 -0.89 14.37 -8.58
N GLN A 99 -0.89 15.48 -9.33
CA GLN A 99 0.26 15.92 -10.12
C GLN A 99 1.51 16.14 -9.26
N LYS A 100 1.35 16.78 -8.10
CA LYS A 100 2.46 16.99 -7.16
C LYS A 100 2.93 15.67 -6.55
N ASP A 101 2.02 14.77 -6.22
CA ASP A 101 2.36 13.45 -5.69
C ASP A 101 3.07 12.58 -6.74
N PHE A 102 2.59 12.60 -8.00
CA PHE A 102 3.24 11.95 -9.14
C PHE A 102 4.63 12.54 -9.39
N GLU A 103 4.79 13.87 -9.38
CA GLU A 103 6.10 14.52 -9.58
C GLU A 103 7.08 14.19 -8.44
N LYS A 104 6.61 14.15 -7.19
CA LYS A 104 7.44 13.71 -6.05
C LYS A 104 7.88 12.26 -6.21
N LEU A 105 6.96 11.39 -6.62
CA LEU A 105 7.26 9.98 -6.84
C LEU A 105 8.23 9.82 -8.02
N GLN A 106 8.07 10.59 -9.09
CA GLN A 106 9.01 10.63 -10.19
C GLN A 106 10.40 11.11 -9.75
N LYS A 107 10.48 12.13 -8.90
CA LYS A 107 11.75 12.57 -8.28
C LYS A 107 12.37 11.47 -7.41
N GLN A 108 11.55 10.72 -6.66
CA GLN A 108 11.99 9.65 -5.78
C GLN A 108 12.42 8.39 -6.56
N ALA A 109 11.78 8.12 -7.69
CA ALA A 109 12.15 7.07 -8.65
C ALA A 109 13.38 7.45 -9.51
N GLY A 110 13.69 8.75 -9.60
CA GLY A 110 14.82 9.28 -10.35
C GLY A 110 14.74 8.94 -11.85
N GLY A 111 15.90 8.74 -12.48
CA GLY A 111 16.00 8.43 -13.91
C GLY A 111 15.55 7.02 -14.32
N GLY A 112 15.22 6.14 -13.36
CA GLY A 112 14.75 4.78 -13.65
C GLY A 112 13.29 4.71 -14.09
N GLY A 113 12.53 5.79 -13.91
CA GLY A 113 11.10 5.83 -14.17
C GLY A 113 10.29 5.22 -13.02
N VAL A 114 9.07 5.74 -12.85
CA VAL A 114 8.13 5.29 -11.81
C VAL A 114 7.83 3.79 -11.95
N ASP A 115 7.72 3.30 -13.18
CA ASP A 115 7.46 1.89 -13.48
C ASP A 115 8.57 0.94 -12.96
N ALA A 116 9.84 1.30 -13.12
CA ALA A 116 10.95 0.50 -12.63
C ALA A 116 11.02 0.47 -11.09
N PHE A 117 10.65 1.58 -10.44
CA PHE A 117 10.52 1.63 -8.98
C PHE A 117 9.38 0.71 -8.50
N LEU A 118 8.23 0.73 -9.17
CA LEU A 118 7.12 -0.18 -8.89
C LEU A 118 7.50 -1.64 -9.11
N ALA A 119 8.21 -1.95 -10.20
CA ALA A 119 8.70 -3.30 -10.47
C ALA A 119 9.65 -3.79 -9.36
N LYS A 120 10.52 -2.90 -8.87
CA LYS A 120 11.42 -3.20 -7.74
C LYS A 120 10.64 -3.45 -6.45
N LEU A 121 9.66 -2.60 -6.12
CA LEU A 121 8.81 -2.81 -4.94
C LEU A 121 7.98 -4.09 -5.03
N ARG A 122 7.41 -4.40 -6.20
CA ARG A 122 6.69 -5.67 -6.45
C ARG A 122 7.61 -6.87 -6.20
N LYS A 123 8.87 -6.78 -6.64
CA LYS A 123 9.86 -7.84 -6.39
C LYS A 123 10.20 -7.98 -4.91
N GLU A 124 10.42 -6.88 -4.19
CA GLU A 124 10.65 -6.90 -2.74
C GLU A 124 9.46 -7.47 -1.96
N VAL A 125 8.22 -7.11 -2.33
CA VAL A 125 7.01 -7.67 -1.71
C VAL A 125 6.90 -9.17 -1.97
N SER A 126 7.11 -9.62 -3.21
CA SER A 126 7.04 -11.04 -3.56
C SER A 126 8.13 -11.88 -2.87
N GLU A 127 9.32 -11.30 -2.69
CA GLU A 127 10.42 -11.94 -1.95
C GLU A 127 10.10 -12.04 -0.45
N LEU A 128 9.52 -10.99 0.15
CA LEU A 128 9.05 -11.01 1.53
C LEU A 128 7.89 -12.02 1.73
N GLU A 129 6.95 -12.09 0.79
CA GLU A 129 5.88 -13.10 0.79
C GLU A 129 6.45 -14.52 0.75
N SER A 130 7.45 -14.76 -0.11
CA SER A 130 8.13 -16.05 -0.20
C SER A 130 8.90 -16.38 1.08
N GLN A 131 9.46 -15.37 1.76
CA GLN A 131 10.16 -15.54 3.04
C GLN A 131 9.21 -15.81 4.21
N VAL A 132 7.95 -15.34 4.12
CA VAL A 132 6.88 -15.65 5.07
C VAL A 132 6.29 -17.04 4.83
N ASN A 133 6.02 -17.41 3.58
CA ASN A 133 5.41 -18.70 3.22
C ASN A 133 6.41 -19.87 3.16
N GLY A 134 7.70 -19.60 2.95
CA GLY A 134 8.74 -20.60 2.75
C GLY A 134 9.36 -21.18 4.02
N LYS A 135 8.72 -21.04 5.18
CA LYS A 135 9.17 -21.61 6.46
C LYS A 135 8.09 -22.41 7.16
#